data_AF-A0AAW1FYE1-F1
#
_entry.id   AF-A0AAW1FYE1-F1
#
_cell.length_a   1.000
_cell.length_b   1.000
_cell.length_c   1.000
_cell.angle_alpha   90.00
_cell.angle_beta   90.00
_cell.angle_gamma   90.00
#
_symmetry.space_group_name_H-M   'P 1'
#
loop_
_entity.id
_entity.type
_entity.pdbx_description
1 polymer ?
#
loop_
_entity_poly.entity_id
_entity_poly.type
_entity_poly.pdbx_seq_one_letter_code
_entity_poly.pdbx_strand_id
1 'polypeptide(L)'
;MPQEIVLAITNGRRPSSKWRRQMIRVLVDEIRKHNANSSRSECRTVCQSIVRQYPQSFADMTRKGILIAGGFNSLLQQVKARIENINRGGLYRQRLIKSRDGAGPQRGPTDA
;
A
#
# COMPACT_ATOMS: atom_id res chain seq x y z
N MET A 1 -10.46 -6.23 10.58
CA MET A 1 -9.19 -5.49 10.80
C MET A 1 -8.52 -6.06 12.06
N PRO A 2 -7.19 -6.32 12.08
CA PRO A 2 -6.50 -6.85 13.26
C PRO A 2 -6.72 -6.04 14.56
N GLN A 3 -6.84 -6.72 15.70
CA GLN A 3 -7.17 -6.11 16.99
C GLN A 3 -6.09 -5.12 17.46
N GLU A 4 -4.82 -5.38 17.15
CA GLU A 4 -3.69 -4.54 17.52
C GLU A 4 -3.71 -3.18 16.83
N ILE A 5 -4.28 -3.12 15.62
CA ILE A 5 -4.49 -1.85 14.91
C ILE A 5 -5.58 -1.06 15.62
N VAL A 6 -6.71 -1.72 15.95
CA VAL A 6 -7.82 -1.09 16.66
C VAL A 6 -7.34 -0.56 18.01
N LEU A 7 -6.63 -1.38 18.78
CA LEU A 7 -6.07 -0.99 20.08
C LEU A 7 -5.09 0.19 19.97
N ALA A 8 -4.25 0.23 18.93
CA ALA A 8 -3.37 1.37 18.72
C ALA A 8 -4.20 2.65 18.43
N ILE A 9 -5.20 2.54 17.56
CA ILE A 9 -6.07 3.67 17.20
C ILE A 9 -6.86 4.19 18.40
N THR A 10 -7.47 3.30 19.20
CA THR A 10 -8.26 3.69 20.38
C THR A 10 -7.40 4.37 21.44
N ASN A 11 -6.14 3.97 21.56
CA ASN A 11 -5.18 4.64 22.44
C ASN A 11 -4.57 5.93 21.83
N GLY A 12 -5.01 6.37 20.65
CA GLY A 12 -4.45 7.53 19.96
C GLY A 12 -2.99 7.36 19.57
N ARG A 13 -2.53 6.12 19.38
CA ARG A 13 -1.13 5.80 19.06
C ARG A 13 -0.98 5.35 17.62
N ARG A 14 0.17 5.69 17.06
CA ARG A 14 0.57 5.24 15.73
C ARG A 14 0.77 3.71 15.73
N PRO A 15 0.07 2.93 14.86
CA PRO A 15 0.28 1.50 14.79
C PRO A 15 1.73 1.14 14.43
N SER A 16 2.22 0.01 14.95
CA SER A 16 3.57 -0.47 14.67
C SER A 16 3.79 -0.69 13.17
N SER A 17 5.05 -0.69 12.73
CA SER A 17 5.42 -0.81 11.30
C SER A 17 4.77 -2.04 10.62
N LYS A 18 4.73 -3.19 11.31
CA LYS A 18 4.07 -4.42 10.84
C LYS A 18 2.57 -4.20 10.64
N TRP A 19 1.90 -3.68 11.66
CA TRP A 19 0.44 -3.50 11.67
C TRP A 19 -0.02 -2.38 10.73
N ARG A 20 0.77 -1.31 10.60
CA ARG A 20 0.56 -0.28 9.59
C ARG A 20 0.57 -0.87 8.18
N ARG A 21 1.58 -1.67 7.82
CA ARG A 21 1.60 -2.34 6.51
C ARG A 21 0.38 -3.22 6.28
N GLN A 22 -0.05 -3.97 7.30
CA GLN A 22 -1.24 -4.81 7.19
C GLN A 22 -2.52 -3.99 6.98
N MET A 23 -2.66 -2.88 7.70
CA MET A 23 -3.76 -1.93 7.48
C MET A 23 -3.77 -1.41 6.04
N ILE A 24 -2.62 -0.98 5.51
CA ILE A 24 -2.50 -0.49 4.13
C ILE A 24 -2.91 -1.56 3.12
N ARG A 25 -2.56 -2.83 3.35
CA ARG A 25 -2.98 -3.94 2.47
C ARG A 25 -4.51 -4.05 2.43
N VAL A 26 -5.15 -4.16 3.60
CA VAL A 26 -6.62 -4.26 3.70
C VAL A 26 -7.31 -3.04 3.07
N LEU A 27 -6.80 -1.83 3.33
CA LEU A 27 -7.32 -0.60 2.76
C LEU A 27 -7.24 -0.61 1.22
N VAL A 28 -6.09 -0.98 0.67
CA VAL A 28 -5.90 -1.03 -0.79
C VAL A 28 -6.76 -2.13 -1.41
N ASP A 29 -6.88 -3.29 -0.77
CA ASP A 29 -7.74 -4.36 -1.25
C ASP A 29 -9.20 -3.89 -1.32
N GLU A 30 -9.66 -3.08 -0.35
CA GLU A 30 -11.00 -2.47 -0.36
C GLU A 30 -11.16 -1.42 -1.47
N ILE A 31 -10.22 -0.47 -1.58
CA ILE A 31 -10.25 0.55 -2.63
C ILE A 31 -10.33 -0.10 -4.03
N ARG A 32 -9.59 -1.21 -4.24
CA ARG A 32 -9.53 -1.89 -5.53
C ARG A 32 -10.77 -2.71 -5.88
N LYS A 33 -11.65 -3.02 -4.92
CA LYS A 33 -12.98 -3.60 -5.22
C LYS A 33 -13.84 -2.64 -6.04
N HIS A 34 -13.70 -1.34 -5.80
CA HIS A 34 -14.45 -0.32 -6.52
C HIS A 34 -13.73 0.15 -7.78
N ASN A 35 -12.40 0.35 -7.71
CA ASN A 35 -11.61 0.80 -8.84
C ASN A 35 -10.21 0.16 -8.83
N ALA A 36 -9.98 -0.78 -9.75
CA ALA A 36 -8.74 -1.57 -9.84
C ALA A 36 -7.48 -0.71 -10.02
N ASN A 37 -7.61 0.46 -10.67
CA ASN A 37 -6.56 1.45 -10.92
C ASN A 37 -6.95 2.82 -10.37
N SER A 38 -7.19 2.86 -9.06
CA SER A 38 -7.61 4.08 -8.36
C SER A 38 -6.63 5.23 -8.59
N SER A 39 -7.16 6.33 -9.10
CA SER A 39 -6.46 7.58 -9.36
C SER A 39 -5.83 8.16 -8.09
N ARG A 40 -4.90 9.10 -8.27
CA ARG A 40 -4.23 9.75 -7.12
C ARG A 40 -5.20 10.60 -6.30
N SER A 41 -6.18 11.23 -6.94
CA SER A 41 -7.23 12.00 -6.28
C SER A 41 -8.12 11.14 -5.39
N GLU A 42 -8.59 9.98 -5.88
CA GLU A 42 -9.40 9.05 -5.07
C GLU A 42 -8.64 8.57 -3.83
N CYS A 43 -7.38 8.13 -4.01
CA CYS A 43 -6.52 7.72 -2.89
C CYS A 43 -6.35 8.85 -1.87
N ARG A 44 -6.23 10.10 -2.35
CA ARG A 44 -6.08 11.28 -1.50
C ARG A 44 -7.32 11.51 -0.65
N THR A 45 -8.52 11.44 -1.22
CA THR A 45 -9.78 11.62 -0.48
C THR A 45 -9.91 10.61 0.65
N VAL A 46 -9.61 9.34 0.38
CA VAL A 46 -9.64 8.27 1.39
C VAL A 46 -8.61 8.54 2.50
N CYS A 47 -7.36 8.87 2.14
CA CYS A 47 -6.31 9.16 3.13
C CYS A 47 -6.64 10.39 3.99
N GLN A 48 -7.22 11.43 3.39
CA GLN A 48 -7.69 12.62 4.11
C GLN A 48 -8.79 12.26 5.12
N SER A 49 -9.75 11.44 4.73
CA SER A 49 -10.82 10.99 5.64
C SER A 49 -10.27 10.22 6.84
N ILE A 50 -9.35 9.27 6.60
CA ILE A 50 -8.71 8.48 7.68
C ILE A 50 -7.95 9.38 8.66
N VAL A 51 -7.17 10.33 8.15
CA VAL A 51 -6.39 11.25 8.99
C VAL A 51 -7.29 12.20 9.77
N ARG A 52 -8.42 12.67 9.19
CA ARG A 52 -9.41 13.47 9.91
C ARG A 52 -10.06 12.69 11.04
N GLN A 53 -10.35 11.41 10.83
CA GLN A 53 -10.99 10.55 11.82
C GLN A 53 -10.03 10.15 12.95
N TYR A 54 -8.76 9.90 12.63
CA TYR A 54 -7.77 9.40 13.59
C TYR A 54 -6.43 10.14 13.45
N PRO A 55 -6.39 11.45 13.76
CA PRO A 55 -5.22 12.29 13.52
C PRO A 55 -3.99 11.80 14.29
N GLN A 56 -4.13 11.45 15.57
CA GLN A 56 -2.99 11.00 16.40
C GLN A 56 -2.33 9.71 15.89
N SER A 57 -3.10 8.87 15.19
CA SER A 57 -2.65 7.54 14.74
C SER A 57 -2.04 7.57 13.33
N PHE A 58 -2.57 8.44 12.45
CA PHE A 58 -2.21 8.43 11.03
C PHE A 58 -1.68 9.75 10.49
N ALA A 59 -1.89 10.87 11.16
CA ALA A 59 -1.38 12.14 10.68
C ALA A 59 0.15 12.16 10.67
N ASP A 60 0.70 12.89 9.71
CA ASP A 60 2.08 13.34 9.72
C ASP A 60 2.17 14.55 10.62
N MET A 61 2.77 14.37 11.78
CA MET A 61 2.94 15.40 12.79
C MET A 61 4.40 15.51 13.19
N THR A 62 4.82 16.71 13.56
CA THR A 62 6.11 16.95 14.21
C THR A 62 6.13 16.34 15.60
N ARG A 63 7.31 16.24 16.23
CA ARG A 63 7.43 15.80 17.64
C ARG A 63 6.64 16.68 18.62
N LYS A 64 6.31 17.91 18.23
CA LYS A 64 5.51 18.87 19.01
C LYS A 64 4.01 18.75 18.74
N GLY A 65 3.56 17.76 17.96
CA GLY A 65 2.15 17.56 17.62
C GLY A 65 1.61 18.48 16.51
N ILE A 66 2.46 19.32 15.90
CA ILE A 66 2.05 20.21 14.81
C ILE A 66 1.91 19.40 13.52
N LEU A 67 0.79 19.56 12.82
CA LEU A 67 0.50 18.90 11.54
C LEU A 67 1.49 19.34 10.45
N ILE A 68 2.06 18.37 9.73
CA ILE A 68 2.96 18.64 8.60
C ILE A 68 2.13 18.71 7.32
N ALA A 69 2.02 19.91 6.74
CA ALA A 69 1.17 20.20 5.59
C ALA A 69 -0.28 19.71 5.84
N GLY A 70 -0.83 18.87 4.96
CA GLY A 70 -2.15 18.26 5.14
C GLY A 70 -2.17 17.02 6.05
N GLY A 71 -1.02 16.53 6.52
CA GLY A 71 -0.93 15.41 7.45
C GLY A 71 -1.16 14.01 6.88
N PHE A 72 -1.42 13.85 5.58
CA PHE A 72 -1.75 12.55 4.98
C PHE A 72 -0.73 12.06 3.94
N ASN A 73 0.41 12.75 3.80
CA ASN A 73 1.35 12.49 2.71
C ASN A 73 2.02 11.12 2.84
N SER A 74 2.47 10.73 4.05
CA SER A 74 3.09 9.42 4.27
C SER A 74 2.09 8.28 4.03
N LEU A 75 0.83 8.48 4.43
CA LEU A 75 -0.24 7.52 4.23
C LEU A 75 -0.55 7.35 2.74
N LEU A 76 -0.72 8.46 2.01
CA LEU A 76 -0.97 8.47 0.57
C LEU A 76 0.17 7.79 -0.20
N GLN A 77 1.43 8.04 0.18
CA GLN A 77 2.59 7.41 -0.45
C GLN A 77 2.58 5.89 -0.25
N GLN A 78 2.28 5.40 0.96
CA GLN A 78 2.21 3.98 1.25
C GLN A 78 1.07 3.28 0.48
N VAL A 79 -0.10 3.91 0.38
CA VAL A 79 -1.24 3.41 -0.41
C VAL A 79 -0.86 3.30 -1.88
N LYS A 80 -0.28 4.37 -2.46
CA LYS A 80 0.14 4.38 -3.86
C LYS A 80 1.22 3.35 -4.17
N ALA A 81 2.25 3.27 -3.33
CA ALA A 81 3.31 2.28 -3.48
C ALA A 81 2.74 0.85 -3.44
N ARG A 82 1.75 0.58 -2.58
CA ARG A 82 1.10 -0.72 -2.53
C ARG A 82 0.30 -1.03 -3.80
N ILE A 83 -0.48 -0.09 -4.32
CA ILE A 83 -1.22 -0.25 -5.59
C ILE A 83 -0.24 -0.55 -6.73
N GLU A 84 0.82 0.22 -6.83
CA GLU A 84 1.86 0.03 -7.85
C GLU A 84 2.53 -1.34 -7.74
N ASN A 85 2.89 -1.77 -6.52
CA ASN A 85 3.49 -3.08 -6.30
C ASN A 85 2.57 -4.23 -6.71
N ILE A 86 1.25 -4.09 -6.50
CA ILE A 86 0.28 -5.09 -6.97
C ILE A 86 0.23 -5.11 -8.50
N ASN A 87 0.18 -3.94 -9.14
CA ASN A 87 0.16 -3.82 -10.59
C ASN A 87 1.43 -4.41 -11.23
N ARG A 88 2.60 -4.17 -10.63
CA ARG A 88 3.89 -4.78 -11.04
C ARG A 88 3.89 -6.30 -10.84
N GLY A 89 3.32 -6.80 -9.73
CA GLY A 89 3.22 -8.23 -9.44
C GLY A 89 2.40 -9.01 -10.48
N GLY A 90 1.35 -8.38 -11.04
CA GLY A 90 0.59 -8.94 -12.16
C GLY A 90 1.44 -9.12 -13.43
N LEU A 91 2.25 -8.11 -13.77
CA LEU A 91 3.16 -8.16 -14.92
C LEU A 91 4.25 -9.23 -14.76
N TYR A 92 4.81 -9.40 -13.56
CA TYR A 92 5.81 -10.44 -13.29
C TYR A 92 5.21 -11.85 -13.41
N ARG A 93 4.01 -12.06 -12.85
CA ARG A 93 3.29 -13.34 -12.98
C ARG A 93 2.96 -13.67 -14.44
N GLN A 94 2.51 -12.70 -15.22
CA GLN A 94 2.25 -12.90 -16.66
C GLN A 94 3.50 -13.28 -17.44
N ARG A 95 4.67 -12.68 -17.14
CA ARG A 95 5.94 -13.08 -17.76
C ARG A 95 6.30 -14.51 -17.42
N LEU A 96 6.20 -14.92 -16.15
CA LEU A 96 6.50 -16.30 -15.73
C LEU A 96 5.58 -17.33 -16.38
N ILE A 97 4.29 -17.02 -16.56
CA ILE A 97 3.34 -17.91 -17.26
C ILE A 97 3.68 -17.97 -18.75
N LYS A 98 3.92 -16.83 -19.41
CA LYS A 98 4.35 -16.79 -20.81
C LYS A 98 5.68 -17.53 -21.05
N SER A 99 6.60 -17.51 -20.08
CA SER A 99 7.84 -18.30 -20.11
C SER A 99 7.63 -19.81 -19.92
N ARG A 100 6.49 -20.24 -19.37
CA ARG A 100 6.14 -21.65 -19.19
C ARG A 100 5.38 -22.21 -20.39
N ASP A 101 4.54 -21.41 -21.03
CA ASP A 101 3.76 -21.81 -22.21
C ASP A 101 4.50 -21.57 -23.54
N GLY A 102 5.56 -20.77 -23.52
CA GLY A 102 6.48 -20.62 -24.66
C GLY A 102 7.67 -21.56 -24.51
N ALA A 103 7.80 -22.52 -25.42
CA ALA A 103 9.05 -23.24 -25.65
C ALA A 103 10.21 -22.23 -25.72
N GLY A 104 11.00 -22.15 -24.64
CA GLY A 104 12.21 -21.33 -24.62
C GLY A 104 13.23 -21.91 -25.61
N PRO A 105 14.03 -21.06 -26.29
CA PRO A 105 15.10 -21.57 -27.14
C PRO A 105 16.06 -22.38 -26.27
N GLN A 106 16.31 -23.63 -26.66
CA GLN A 106 17.32 -24.49 -26.06
C GLN A 106 18.65 -23.74 -26.10
N ARG A 107 19.18 -23.39 -24.93
CA ARG A 107 20.58 -22.97 -24.81
C ARG A 107 21.41 -24.24 -25.02
N GLY A 108 21.93 -24.39 -26.23
CA GLY A 108 22.91 -25.43 -26.55
C GLY A 108 24.16 -25.27 -25.66
N PRO A 109 24.92 -26.35 -25.47
CA PRO A 109 26.10 -26.31 -24.62
C PRO A 109 27.11 -25.35 -25.24
N THR A 110 27.68 -24.47 -24.42
CA THR A 110 28.87 -23.74 -24.80
C THR A 110 30.01 -24.74 -24.77
N ASP A 111 30.39 -25.23 -25.95
CA ASP A 111 31.58 -26.06 -26.13
C ASP A 111 32.77 -25.16 -26.47
N ALA A 112 33.90 -25.47 -25.84
CA ALA A 112 35.29 -25.00 -26.00
C ALA A 112 35.62 -23.50 -25.75
#